data_AF-A0A453CXF0-F1
#
_entry.id   AF-A0A453CXF0-F1
#
_cell.length_a   1.000
_cell.length_b   1.000
_cell.length_c   1.000
_cell.angle_alpha   90.00
_cell.angle_beta   90.00
_cell.angle_gamma   90.00
#
_symmetry.space_group_name_H-M   'P 1'
#
loop_
_entity.id
_entity.type
_entity.pdbx_description
1 polymer ?
#
loop_
_entity_poly.entity_id
_entity_poly.type
_entity_poly.pdbx_seq_one_letter_code
_entity_poly.pdbx_strand_id
1 'polypeptide(L)'
;MDVQLSDHEDTIHWKLVANGTFSVESMYLDLIDSGPLSRSLHIWKIKVPLRIKIFMWFVRKGVILTKDNLLKRSLIGNSRCCFCDHNETIKHLFLECPLAKLLWRSIHIVFNVHPLMSINTLFET
;
A
#
# COMPACT_ATOMS: atom_id res chain seq x y z
N MET A 1 -17.38 -31.42 -13.00
CA MET A 1 -16.13 -31.50 -13.78
C MET A 1 -15.38 -32.69 -13.24
N ASP A 2 -15.47 -33.83 -13.93
CA ASP A 2 -14.70 -35.02 -13.60
C ASP A 2 -13.27 -34.80 -14.09
N VAL A 3 -12.35 -34.61 -13.14
CA VAL A 3 -10.92 -34.47 -13.45
C VAL A 3 -10.35 -35.87 -13.59
N GLN A 4 -10.12 -36.30 -14.83
CA GLN A 4 -9.41 -37.56 -15.09
C GLN A 4 -7.91 -37.33 -14.96
N LEU A 5 -7.30 -38.01 -13.99
CA LEU A 5 -5.87 -37.99 -13.76
C LEU A 5 -5.20 -39.03 -14.69
N SER A 6 -4.11 -38.63 -15.34
CA SER A 6 -3.30 -39.49 -16.20
C SER A 6 -1.87 -39.54 -15.68
N ASP A 7 -1.16 -40.67 -15.86
CA ASP A 7 0.28 -40.81 -15.54
C ASP A 7 1.23 -40.05 -16.50
N HIS A 8 0.71 -39.08 -17.25
CA HIS A 8 1.52 -38.22 -18.11
C HIS A 8 2.23 -37.13 -17.30
N GLU A 9 3.44 -36.74 -17.73
CA GLU A 9 4.15 -35.62 -17.10
C GLU A 9 3.36 -34.31 -17.22
N ASP A 10 3.32 -33.54 -16.14
CA ASP A 10 2.69 -32.23 -16.10
C ASP A 10 3.39 -31.27 -17.08
N THR A 11 2.58 -30.58 -17.89
CA THR A 11 3.08 -29.56 -18.84
C THR A 11 2.59 -28.17 -18.45
N ILE A 12 3.49 -27.19 -18.51
CA ILE A 12 3.14 -25.79 -18.25
C ILE A 12 2.43 -25.24 -19.49
N HIS A 13 1.15 -24.92 -19.35
CA HIS A 13 0.36 -24.32 -20.41
C HIS A 13 0.06 -22.85 -20.11
N TRP A 14 0.46 -21.97 -21.02
CA TRP A 14 0.15 -20.55 -20.91
C TRP A 14 -1.33 -20.31 -21.26
N LYS A 15 -2.10 -19.72 -20.33
CA LYS A 15 -3.56 -19.55 -20.50
C LYS A 15 -3.95 -18.33 -21.32
N LEU A 16 -3.03 -17.39 -21.54
CA LEU A 16 -3.35 -16.10 -22.18
C LEU A 16 -3.37 -16.17 -23.71
N VAL A 17 -2.80 -17.22 -24.28
CA VAL A 17 -2.71 -17.39 -25.74
C VAL A 17 -3.17 -18.79 -26.11
N ALA A 18 -3.97 -18.91 -27.17
CA ALA A 18 -4.55 -20.19 -27.61
C ALA A 18 -3.50 -21.24 -28.01
N ASN A 19 -2.27 -20.82 -28.34
CA ASN A 19 -1.16 -21.71 -28.66
C ASN A 19 -0.46 -22.30 -27.42
N GLY A 20 -0.89 -21.94 -26.20
CA GLY A 20 -0.34 -22.46 -24.95
C GLY A 20 1.10 -22.06 -24.65
N THR A 21 1.71 -21.24 -25.51
CA THR A 21 3.12 -20.89 -25.42
C THR A 21 3.30 -19.59 -24.68
N PHE A 22 4.27 -19.55 -23.75
CA PHE A 22 4.61 -18.33 -23.04
C PHE A 22 5.23 -17.30 -23.98
N SER A 23 4.76 -16.05 -23.89
CA SER A 23 5.45 -14.90 -24.47
C SER A 23 5.45 -13.73 -23.49
N VAL A 24 6.58 -12.99 -23.45
CA VAL A 24 6.69 -11.78 -22.63
C VAL A 24 5.64 -10.74 -23.03
N GLU A 25 5.30 -10.68 -24.31
CA GLU A 25 4.26 -9.80 -24.85
C GLU A 25 2.88 -10.12 -24.28
N SER A 26 2.44 -11.38 -24.34
CA SER A 26 1.12 -11.77 -23.81
C SER A 26 1.03 -11.60 -22.29
N MET A 27 2.11 -11.89 -21.57
CA MET A 27 2.22 -11.61 -20.14
C MET A 27 2.10 -10.12 -19.84
N TYR A 28 2.81 -9.27 -20.58
CA TYR A 28 2.81 -7.83 -20.35
C TYR A 28 1.46 -7.19 -20.69
N LEU A 29 0.81 -7.63 -21.78
CA LEU A 29 -0.52 -7.17 -22.16
C LEU A 29 -1.55 -7.52 -21.10
N ASP A 30 -1.56 -8.77 -20.62
CA ASP A 30 -2.43 -9.17 -19.51
C ASP A 30 -2.09 -8.42 -18.22
N LEU A 31 -0.81 -8.17 -17.91
CA LEU A 31 -0.43 -7.38 -16.74
C LEU A 31 -0.95 -5.93 -16.79
N ILE A 32 -1.07 -5.34 -17.98
CA ILE A 32 -1.63 -3.99 -18.16
C ILE A 32 -3.16 -4.03 -18.15
N ASP A 33 -3.77 -5.07 -18.70
CA ASP A 33 -5.21 -5.20 -18.88
C ASP A 33 -5.94 -5.79 -17.64
N SER A 34 -5.22 -6.51 -16.76
CA SER A 34 -5.74 -7.26 -15.60
C SER A 34 -6.30 -6.42 -14.45
N GLY A 35 -6.66 -5.17 -14.70
CA GLY A 35 -7.53 -4.39 -13.84
C GLY A 35 -7.18 -2.91 -13.81
N PRO A 36 -8.07 -2.08 -13.23
CA PRO A 36 -7.85 -0.64 -13.18
C PRO A 36 -6.52 -0.36 -12.49
N LEU A 37 -5.60 0.29 -13.22
CA LEU A 37 -4.36 0.86 -12.69
C LEU A 37 -4.66 1.47 -11.31
N SER A 38 -4.18 0.75 -10.29
CA SER A 38 -4.59 0.86 -8.90
C SER A 38 -4.80 2.31 -8.45
N ARG A 39 -6.04 2.68 -8.07
CA ARG A 39 -6.58 3.66 -7.07
C ARG A 39 -5.68 4.78 -6.48
N SER A 40 -4.55 5.09 -7.09
CA SER A 40 -3.44 5.88 -6.56
C SER A 40 -2.84 6.81 -7.60
N LEU A 41 -3.49 6.93 -8.78
CA LEU A 41 -3.17 7.95 -9.80
C LEU A 41 -3.14 9.35 -9.19
N HIS A 42 -3.98 9.61 -8.19
CA HIS A 42 -4.01 10.89 -7.47
C HIS A 42 -2.66 11.26 -6.85
N ILE A 43 -1.97 10.31 -6.21
CA ILE A 43 -0.64 10.54 -5.61
C ILE A 43 0.36 11.02 -6.67
N TRP A 44 0.27 10.45 -7.87
CA TRP A 44 1.16 10.79 -8.99
C TRP A 44 0.82 12.11 -9.66
N LYS A 45 -0.44 12.57 -9.58
CA LYS A 45 -0.91 13.86 -10.11
C LYS A 45 -0.54 15.06 -9.24
N ILE A 46 -0.28 14.88 -7.94
CA ILE A 46 0.06 15.99 -7.03
C ILE A 46 1.38 16.65 -7.43
N LYS A 47 1.46 17.99 -7.36
CA LYS A 47 2.69 18.77 -7.60
C LYS A 47 3.59 18.79 -6.36
N VAL A 48 4.15 17.63 -6.00
CA VAL A 48 5.13 17.49 -4.91
C VAL A 48 6.37 16.71 -5.40
N PRO A 49 7.53 16.87 -4.74
CA PRO A 49 8.72 16.08 -5.04
C PRO A 49 8.44 14.57 -5.04
N LEU A 50 9.15 13.83 -5.90
CA LEU A 50 8.97 12.39 -6.07
C LEU A 50 9.12 11.61 -4.75
N ARG A 51 10.01 12.05 -3.86
CA ARG A 51 10.21 11.44 -2.54
C ARG A 51 8.92 11.43 -1.71
N ILE A 52 8.14 12.52 -1.78
CA ILE A 52 6.86 12.64 -1.07
C ILE A 52 5.80 11.74 -1.71
N LYS A 53 5.77 11.66 -3.05
CA LYS A 53 4.87 10.75 -3.78
C LYS A 53 5.11 9.28 -3.40
N ILE A 54 6.38 8.85 -3.40
CA ILE A 54 6.77 7.49 -3.00
C ILE A 54 6.37 7.23 -1.55
N PHE A 55 6.60 8.19 -0.65
CA PHE A 55 6.20 8.07 0.74
C PHE A 55 4.68 7.92 0.90
N MET A 56 3.89 8.78 0.25
CA MET A 56 2.42 8.68 0.23
C MET A 56 1.95 7.35 -0.32
N TRP A 57 2.59 6.84 -1.37
CA TRP A 57 2.30 5.53 -1.93
C TRP A 57 2.57 4.40 -0.93
N PHE A 58 3.68 4.46 -0.18
CA PHE A 58 3.96 3.51 0.89
C PHE A 58 2.97 3.59 2.05
N VAL A 59 2.53 4.80 2.43
CA VAL A 59 1.47 4.98 3.44
C VAL A 59 0.18 4.31 2.96
N ARG A 60 -0.21 4.54 1.70
CA ARG A 60 -1.41 3.95 1.09
C ARG A 60 -1.35 2.42 1.00
N LYS A 61 -0.17 1.87 0.70
CA LYS A 61 0.09 0.42 0.65
C LYS A 61 0.23 -0.19 2.04
N GLY A 62 0.35 0.62 3.09
CA GLY A 62 0.52 0.15 4.45
C GLY A 62 1.90 -0.44 4.74
N VAL A 63 2.93 -0.08 3.95
CA VAL A 63 4.27 -0.72 3.97
C VAL A 63 5.37 0.20 4.52
N ILE A 64 5.00 1.34 5.10
CA ILE A 64 5.97 2.22 5.75
C ILE A 64 6.67 1.50 6.91
N LEU A 65 7.87 1.97 7.25
CA LEU A 65 8.71 1.43 8.32
C LEU A 65 8.19 1.78 9.73
N THR A 66 6.91 1.54 10.00
CA THR A 66 6.37 1.56 11.36
C THR A 66 6.82 0.32 12.12
N LYS A 67 6.95 0.41 13.45
CA LYS A 67 7.38 -0.72 14.28
C LYS A 67 6.48 -1.95 14.14
N ASP A 68 5.18 -1.76 13.93
CA ASP A 68 4.26 -2.87 13.59
C ASP A 68 4.67 -3.61 12.30
N ASN A 69 5.09 -2.89 11.26
CA ASN A 69 5.54 -3.49 10.01
C ASN A 69 6.94 -4.10 10.12
N LEU A 70 7.80 -3.57 10.98
CA LEU A 70 9.09 -4.17 11.28
C LEU A 70 8.92 -5.52 12.01
N LEU A 71 8.01 -5.59 12.98
CA LEU A 71 7.69 -6.82 13.69
C LEU A 71 7.09 -7.89 12.78
N LYS A 72 6.20 -7.51 11.84
CA LYS A 72 5.68 -8.44 10.81
C LYS A 72 6.77 -9.02 9.92
N ARG A 73 7.90 -8.33 9.77
CA ARG A 73 9.08 -8.78 9.01
C ARG A 73 10.10 -9.49 9.90
N SER A 74 9.68 -9.96 11.08
CA SER A 74 10.51 -10.65 12.06
C SER A 74 11.77 -9.90 12.49
N LEU A 75 11.79 -8.56 12.38
CA LEU A 75 12.84 -7.76 13.02
C LEU A 75 12.59 -7.67 14.52
N ILE A 76 13.66 -7.90 15.29
CA ILE A 76 13.65 -7.77 16.75
C ILE A 76 13.53 -6.29 17.12
N GLY A 77 12.45 -5.93 17.81
CA GLY A 77 12.21 -4.54 18.22
C GLY A 77 11.02 -4.39 19.16
N ASN A 78 10.90 -3.22 19.78
CA ASN A 78 9.73 -2.85 20.57
C ASN A 78 8.59 -2.40 19.64
N SER A 79 7.34 -2.76 19.93
CA SER A 79 6.16 -2.27 19.20
C SER A 79 5.76 -0.84 19.59
N ARG A 80 6.29 -0.30 20.70
CA ARG A 80 5.89 0.99 21.25
C ARG A 80 6.37 2.17 20.42
N CYS A 81 5.51 3.18 20.26
CA CYS A 81 5.79 4.45 19.62
C CYS A 81 6.96 5.19 20.31
N CYS A 82 7.76 5.95 19.55
CA CYS A 82 8.83 6.77 20.14
C CYS A 82 8.29 7.95 20.97
N PHE A 83 7.04 8.36 20.74
CA PHE A 83 6.45 9.56 21.32
C PHE A 83 5.39 9.27 22.39
N CYS A 84 4.97 8.01 22.56
CA CYS A 84 4.06 7.58 23.63
C CYS A 84 4.13 6.06 23.86
N ASP A 85 3.51 5.57 24.93
CA ASP A 85 3.54 4.16 25.32
C ASP A 85 2.60 3.22 24.53
N HIS A 86 1.99 3.71 23.44
CA HIS A 86 1.08 2.91 22.61
C HIS A 86 1.83 2.24 21.45
N ASN A 87 1.23 1.20 20.86
CA ASN A 87 1.81 0.52 19.70
C ASN A 87 1.86 1.43 18.46
N GLU A 88 3.00 1.45 17.77
CA GLU A 88 3.24 2.28 16.60
C GLU A 88 2.64 1.64 15.34
N THR A 89 1.39 1.98 15.07
CA THR A 89 0.71 1.70 13.79
C THR A 89 0.71 2.95 12.91
N ILE A 90 0.41 2.79 11.62
CA ILE A 90 0.27 3.93 10.70
C ILE A 90 -0.82 4.90 11.21
N LYS A 91 -1.98 4.37 11.62
CA LYS A 91 -3.06 5.18 12.22
C LYS A 91 -2.58 5.93 13.45
N HIS A 92 -1.87 5.22 14.33
CA HIS A 92 -1.34 5.83 15.55
C HIS A 92 -0.35 6.96 15.23
N LEU A 93 0.63 6.71 14.36
CA LEU A 93 1.69 7.65 14.03
C LEU A 93 1.16 8.94 13.39
N PHE A 94 0.12 8.87 12.57
CA PHE A 94 -0.43 10.04 11.85
C PHE A 94 -1.67 10.69 12.48
N LEU A 95 -2.43 9.99 13.34
CA LEU A 95 -3.72 10.48 13.84
C LEU A 95 -3.81 10.47 15.37
N GLU A 96 -3.43 9.37 16.02
CA GLU A 96 -3.74 9.18 17.45
C GLU A 96 -2.63 9.66 18.39
N CYS A 97 -1.38 9.63 17.89
CA CYS A 97 -0.20 10.03 18.63
C CYS A 97 -0.36 11.47 19.17
N PRO A 98 -0.01 11.74 20.45
CA PRO A 98 -0.10 13.09 21.01
C PRO A 98 0.60 14.15 20.16
N LEU A 99 1.75 13.80 19.58
CA LEU A 99 2.48 14.66 18.64
C LEU A 99 1.69 14.93 17.36
N ALA A 100 1.08 13.89 16.78
CA ALA A 100 0.27 14.03 15.57
C ALA A 100 -0.96 14.91 15.83
N LYS A 101 -1.65 14.73 16.96
CA LYS A 101 -2.78 15.57 17.38
C LYS A 101 -2.37 17.04 17.54
N LEU A 102 -1.20 17.29 18.11
CA LEU A 102 -0.68 18.66 18.24
C LEU A 102 -0.43 19.29 16.87
N LEU A 103 0.21 18.56 15.95
CA LEU A 103 0.45 19.04 14.59
C LEU A 103 -0.85 19.35 13.85
N TRP A 104 -1.85 18.46 13.93
CA TRP A 104 -3.16 18.69 13.31
C TRP A 104 -3.89 19.90 13.89
N ARG A 105 -3.78 20.14 15.21
CA ARG A 105 -4.34 21.34 15.84
C ARG A 105 -3.65 22.61 15.33
N SER A 106 -2.32 22.61 15.22
CA SER A 106 -1.58 23.74 14.67
C SER A 106 -1.97 24.03 13.22
N ILE A 107 -2.11 22.98 12.39
CA ILE A 107 -2.55 23.12 11.00
C ILE A 107 -3.99 23.66 10.94
N HIS A 108 -4.88 23.18 11.80
CA HIS A 108 -6.25 23.69 11.88
C HIS A 108 -6.29 25.17 12.24
N ILE A 109 -5.47 25.61 13.20
CA ILE A 109 -5.43 27.03 13.60
C ILE A 109 -4.88 27.91 12.47
N VAL A 110 -3.83 27.46 11.78
CA VAL A 110 -3.14 28.28 10.77
C VAL A 110 -3.87 28.28 9.42
N PHE A 111 -4.39 27.13 9.00
CA PHE A 111 -4.94 26.91 7.65
C PHE A 111 -6.44 26.65 7.63
N ASN A 112 -7.11 26.61 8.79
CA ASN A 112 -8.53 26.26 8.93
C ASN A 112 -8.88 24.88 8.32
N VAL A 113 -7.94 23.93 8.35
CA VAL A 113 -8.12 22.58 7.83
C VAL A 113 -8.49 21.62 8.96
N HIS A 114 -9.60 20.91 8.82
CA HIS A 114 -10.04 19.95 9.83
C HIS A 114 -9.07 18.77 9.99
N PRO A 115 -8.82 18.32 11.23
CA PRO A 115 -8.04 17.12 11.49
C PRO A 115 -8.63 15.90 10.78
N LEU A 116 -7.76 15.05 10.25
CA LEU A 116 -8.18 13.83 9.58
C LEU A 116 -8.80 12.83 10.57
N MET A 117 -9.90 12.19 10.16
CA MET A 117 -10.58 11.13 10.91
C MET A 117 -10.07 9.73 10.51
N SER A 118 -9.50 9.60 9.30
CA SER A 118 -8.99 8.34 8.77
C SER A 118 -7.84 8.60 7.81
N ILE A 119 -6.90 7.65 7.71
CA ILE A 119 -5.85 7.70 6.68
C ILE A 119 -6.45 7.52 5.29
N ASN A 120 -7.59 6.84 5.16
CA ASN A 120 -8.21 6.62 3.85
C ASN A 120 -8.70 7.94 3.24
N THR A 121 -9.12 8.91 4.05
CA THR A 121 -9.56 10.23 3.55
C THR A 121 -8.42 11.04 2.94
N LEU A 122 -7.14 10.66 3.13
CA LEU A 122 -6.02 11.25 2.40
C LEU A 122 -5.96 10.81 0.93
N PHE A 123 -6.59 9.68 0.61
CA PHE A 123 -6.45 8.99 -0.67
C PHE A 123 -7.79 8.71 -1.37
N GLU A 124 -8.90 9.05 -0.72
CA GLU A 124 -10.25 9.01 -1.28
C GLU A 124 -10.62 10.39 -1.80
N THR A 125 -10.46 10.56 -3.12
CA THR A 125 -11.07 11.62 -3.94
C THR A 125 -11.47 11.00 -5.26
#